data_AF-A0A058ZRV0-F1
#
_entry.id   AF-A0A058ZRV0-F1
#
_cell.length_a   1.000
_cell.length_b   1.000
_cell.length_c   1.000
_cell.angle_alpha   90.00
_cell.angle_beta   90.00
_cell.angle_gamma   90.00
#
_symmetry.space_group_name_H-M   'P 1'
#
loop_
_entity.id
_entity.type
_entity.pdbx_description
1 polymer ?
#
loop_
_entity_poly.entity_id
_entity_poly.type
_entity_poly.pdbx_seq_one_letter_code
_entity_poly.pdbx_strand_id
1 'polypeptide(L)'
;MAKVSDFELSLMGPEDNESHLSLHTAGTLGYVDPRYYWLQVLTSKSDVYSFGVVLLKLLSSYRAIHNNEHGVPRNVVDFLIPYILQDEIHRVLDRKVLLPNPIEIEAVRNGHAPIFLWYTLNRKGYKGFQKEVQKCLRNAHYLKGRLREAGISAMLNELSSTVVFERPSEEEFVRRWQLACEGNIAHVVVMPSVSIEKLDGFVNELIEKRSTWYRDGTVQPPCLAVDIGAENCCCALHK
;
A
#
# COMPACT_ATOMS: atom_id res chain seq x y z
N MET A 1 -9.12 -10.90 16.77
CA MET A 1 -9.09 -9.43 16.97
C MET A 1 -8.27 -9.16 18.22
N ALA A 2 -7.19 -8.38 18.13
CA ALA A 2 -6.42 -8.01 19.31
C ALA A 2 -7.22 -6.97 20.12
N LYS A 3 -7.30 -7.15 21.44
CA LYS A 3 -7.97 -6.24 22.38
C LYS A 3 -6.95 -5.80 23.41
N VAL A 4 -6.86 -4.51 23.66
CA VAL A 4 -6.02 -3.97 24.73
C VAL A 4 -6.78 -4.09 26.04
N SER A 5 -6.13 -4.64 27.06
CA SER A 5 -6.59 -4.76 28.45
C SER A 5 -5.49 -4.26 29.39
N ASP A 6 -5.79 -4.12 30.68
CA ASP A 6 -4.88 -3.67 31.74
C ASP A 6 -4.52 -2.17 31.69
N PHE A 7 -5.55 -1.34 31.93
CA PHE A 7 -5.41 0.12 32.10
C PHE A 7 -5.04 0.54 33.53
N GLU A 8 -4.53 -0.36 34.37
CA GLU A 8 -4.23 -0.09 35.79
C GLU A 8 -3.16 0.99 35.99
N LEU A 9 -2.32 1.22 34.99
CA LEU A 9 -1.31 2.29 34.96
C LEU A 9 -1.69 3.42 34.00
N SER A 10 -2.91 3.40 33.44
CA SER A 10 -3.38 4.45 32.54
C SER A 10 -3.70 5.70 33.35
N LEU A 11 -3.16 6.84 32.89
CA LEU A 11 -3.36 8.14 33.52
C LEU A 11 -4.17 9.03 32.58
N MET A 12 -5.14 9.75 33.12
CA MET A 12 -5.79 10.84 32.41
C MET A 12 -4.75 11.93 32.17
N GLY A 13 -4.44 12.19 30.91
CA GLY A 13 -3.60 13.32 30.53
C GLY A 13 -4.28 14.64 30.88
N PRO A 14 -3.52 15.70 31.16
CA PRO A 14 -4.07 17.05 31.33
C PRO A 14 -4.78 17.53 30.04
N GLU A 15 -5.79 18.40 30.17
CA GLU A 15 -6.68 18.81 29.06
C GLU A 15 -5.94 19.53 27.91
N ASP A 16 -4.78 20.12 28.18
CA ASP A 16 -3.91 20.76 27.19
C ASP A 16 -2.80 19.82 26.71
N ASN A 17 -2.75 19.63 25.39
CA ASN A 17 -1.86 18.72 24.64
C ASN A 17 -0.34 18.97 24.81
N GLU A 18 0.04 19.98 25.59
CA GLU A 18 1.41 20.43 25.87
C GLU A 18 1.86 20.16 27.31
N SER A 19 0.97 19.71 28.20
CA SER A 19 1.29 19.58 29.62
C SER A 19 1.80 18.18 30.00
N HIS A 20 2.91 18.16 30.72
CA HIS A 20 3.65 16.95 31.10
C HIS A 20 3.24 16.47 32.50
N LEU A 21 3.06 15.16 32.66
CA LEU A 21 2.92 14.57 33.99
C LEU A 21 4.31 14.17 34.49
N SER A 22 4.73 14.76 35.62
CA SER A 22 5.97 14.39 36.29
C SER A 22 5.69 13.33 37.35
N LEU A 23 6.14 12.09 37.10
CA LEU A 23 5.84 10.92 37.92
C LEU A 23 7.07 10.06 38.12
N HIS A 24 7.11 9.34 39.24
CA HIS A 24 8.07 8.26 39.43
C HIS A 24 7.86 7.19 38.35
N THR A 25 8.94 6.82 37.64
CA THR A 25 8.82 5.92 36.49
C THR A 25 8.12 4.61 36.86
N ALA A 26 7.02 4.36 36.19
CA ALA A 26 6.28 3.10 36.19
C ALA A 26 6.12 2.60 34.75
N GLY A 27 6.35 1.31 34.51
CA GLY A 27 6.20 0.69 33.19
C GLY A 27 6.95 -0.63 33.07
N THR A 28 6.67 -1.38 32.00
CA THR A 28 7.29 -2.69 31.76
C THR A 28 8.67 -2.55 31.12
N LEU A 29 9.69 -3.17 31.73
CA LEU A 29 11.06 -3.19 31.23
C LEU A 29 11.11 -3.59 29.74
N GLY A 30 11.80 -2.79 28.93
CA GLY A 30 11.90 -2.96 27.48
C GLY A 30 10.93 -2.11 26.66
N TYR A 31 9.81 -1.68 27.25
CA TYR A 31 8.78 -0.86 26.58
C TYR A 31 8.75 0.60 27.05
N VAL A 32 9.48 0.91 28.14
CA VAL A 32 9.57 2.27 28.69
C VAL A 32 10.36 3.17 27.74
N ASP A 33 9.77 4.31 27.37
CA ASP A 33 10.44 5.38 26.62
C ASP A 33 11.69 5.86 27.41
N PRO A 34 12.89 5.80 26.81
CA PRO A 34 14.10 6.28 27.47
C PRO A 34 14.00 7.73 27.93
N ARG A 35 13.29 8.60 27.18
CA ARG A 35 13.09 10.00 27.58
C ARG A 35 12.20 10.11 28.81
N TYR A 36 11.14 9.31 28.90
CA TYR A 36 10.33 9.22 30.11
C TYR A 36 11.15 8.69 31.30
N TYR A 37 11.97 7.66 31.08
CA TYR A 37 12.84 7.11 32.12
C TYR A 37 13.84 8.14 32.67
N TRP A 38 14.51 8.90 31.79
CA TRP A 38 15.51 9.89 32.23
C TRP A 38 14.91 11.18 32.75
N LEU A 39 13.90 11.71 32.07
CA LEU A 39 13.36 13.04 32.37
C LEU A 39 12.18 12.98 33.34
N GLN A 40 11.68 11.78 33.68
CA GLN A 40 10.47 11.58 34.50
C GLN A 40 9.26 12.34 33.93
N VAL A 41 9.22 12.52 32.60
CA VAL A 41 8.20 13.26 31.87
C VAL A 41 7.43 12.28 31.00
N LEU A 42 6.17 12.04 31.37
CA LEU A 42 5.27 11.20 30.59
C LEU A 42 4.55 12.03 29.53
N THR A 43 4.52 11.52 28.29
CA THR A 43 3.85 12.16 27.15
C THR A 43 3.13 11.15 26.28
N SER A 44 2.26 11.61 25.39
CA SER A 44 1.71 10.79 24.29
C SER A 44 2.81 10.14 23.42
N LYS A 45 4.01 10.73 23.33
CA LYS A 45 5.14 10.14 22.61
C LYS A 45 5.71 8.90 23.31
N SER A 46 5.54 8.80 24.63
CA SER A 46 5.96 7.63 25.40
C SER A 46 5.10 6.41 25.08
N ASP A 47 3.80 6.61 24.83
CA ASP A 47 2.89 5.56 24.32
C ASP A 47 3.22 5.17 22.87
N VAL A 48 3.57 6.14 22.03
CA VAL A 48 4.03 5.87 20.65
C VAL A 48 5.31 5.02 20.66
N TYR A 49 6.24 5.29 21.57
CA TYR A 49 7.45 4.49 21.72
C TYR A 49 7.13 3.05 22.14
N SER A 50 6.34 2.86 23.19
CA SER A 50 6.00 1.53 23.70
C SER A 50 5.23 0.70 22.67
N PHE A 51 4.33 1.32 21.91
CA PHE A 51 3.68 0.71 20.76
C PHE A 51 4.67 0.34 19.65
N GLY A 52 5.65 1.19 19.36
CA GLY A 52 6.74 0.89 18.42
C GLY A 52 7.54 -0.35 18.82
N VAL A 53 7.84 -0.53 20.11
CA VAL A 53 8.50 -1.74 20.64
C VAL A 53 7.62 -2.97 20.41
N VAL A 54 6.30 -2.89 20.64
CA VAL A 54 5.35 -3.98 20.38
C VAL A 54 5.35 -4.35 18.89
N LEU A 55 5.34 -3.37 17.99
CA LEU A 55 5.43 -3.64 16.54
C LEU A 55 6.73 -4.34 16.17
N LEU A 56 7.87 -3.87 16.66
CA LEU A 56 9.18 -4.50 16.40
C LEU A 56 9.22 -5.94 16.92
N LYS A 57 8.65 -6.19 18.10
CA LYS A 57 8.52 -7.53 18.69
C LYS A 57 7.71 -8.47 17.79
N LEU A 58 6.60 -7.98 17.24
CA LEU A 58 5.74 -8.75 16.33
C LEU A 58 6.41 -9.02 14.98
N LEU A 59 7.13 -8.04 14.43
CA LEU A 59 7.78 -8.18 13.12
C LEU A 59 9.00 -9.10 13.14
N SER A 60 9.77 -9.05 14.22
CA SER A 60 11.07 -9.71 14.31
C SER A 60 11.05 -11.00 15.11
N SER A 61 9.93 -11.27 15.79
CA SER A 61 9.78 -12.34 16.78
C SER A 61 10.80 -12.30 17.93
N TYR A 62 11.54 -11.20 18.11
CA TYR A 62 12.38 -10.97 19.27
C TYR A 62 11.55 -10.57 20.49
N ARG A 63 12.03 -10.89 21.69
CA ARG A 63 11.49 -10.32 22.93
C ARG A 63 11.95 -8.87 23.06
N ALA A 64 11.15 -8.02 23.72
CA ALA A 64 11.50 -6.60 23.94
C ALA A 64 12.86 -6.41 24.64
N ILE A 65 13.19 -7.33 25.55
CA ILE A 65 14.54 -7.56 26.05
C ILE A 65 14.94 -8.94 25.54
N HIS A 66 15.99 -9.03 24.73
CA HIS A 66 16.54 -10.30 24.26
C HIS A 66 18.02 -10.38 24.62
N ASN A 67 18.51 -11.61 24.81
CA ASN A 67 19.95 -11.81 24.99
C ASN A 67 20.62 -11.78 23.62
N ASN A 68 21.72 -11.05 23.52
CA ASN A 68 22.59 -11.14 22.34
C ASN A 68 23.38 -12.46 22.33
N GLU A 69 24.18 -12.68 21.30
CA GLU A 69 25.05 -13.86 21.16
C GLU A 69 26.03 -14.09 22.33
N HIS A 70 26.28 -13.04 23.13
CA HIS A 70 27.13 -13.07 24.32
C HIS A 70 26.34 -13.18 25.64
N GLY A 71 25.02 -13.38 25.59
CA GLY A 71 24.18 -13.50 26.77
C GLY A 71 23.84 -12.18 27.47
N VAL A 72 24.23 -11.03 26.90
CA VAL A 72 23.94 -9.70 27.45
C VAL A 72 22.51 -9.30 27.06
N PRO A 73 21.65 -8.93 28.03
CA PRO A 73 20.30 -8.47 27.74
C PRO A 73 20.36 -7.12 27.03
N ARG A 74 19.71 -7.03 25.87
CA ARG A 74 19.63 -5.82 25.05
C ARG A 74 18.19 -5.51 24.67
N ASN A 75 17.86 -4.23 24.58
CA ASN A 75 16.57 -3.82 24.06
C ASN A 75 16.50 -4.15 22.56
N VAL A 76 15.35 -4.66 22.12
CA VAL A 76 15.07 -4.95 20.71
C VAL A 76 15.27 -3.72 19.81
N VAL A 77 14.99 -2.52 20.32
CA VAL A 77 15.22 -1.25 19.63
C VAL A 77 16.71 -1.06 19.35
N ASP A 78 17.56 -1.18 20.38
CA ASP A 78 19.02 -1.00 20.23
C ASP A 78 19.64 -2.02 19.29
N PHE A 79 19.06 -3.21 19.21
CA PHE A 79 19.52 -4.27 18.32
C PHE A 79 19.08 -4.05 16.87
N LEU A 80 17.82 -3.67 16.64
CA LEU A 80 17.23 -3.61 15.29
C LEU A 80 17.43 -2.25 14.60
N ILE A 81 17.50 -1.15 15.35
CA ILE A 81 17.66 0.20 14.79
C ILE A 81 18.87 0.33 13.87
N PRO A 82 20.06 -0.22 14.18
CA PRO A 82 21.20 -0.17 13.25
C PRO A 82 20.86 -0.75 11.87
N TYR A 83 20.15 -1.88 11.80
CA TYR A 83 19.74 -2.50 10.54
C TYR A 83 18.67 -1.67 9.81
N ILE A 84 17.74 -1.05 10.55
CA ILE A 84 16.74 -0.14 9.97
C ILE A 84 17.42 1.08 9.35
N LEU A 85 18.38 1.68 10.05
CA LEU A 85 19.13 2.84 9.60
C LEU A 85 20.07 2.52 8.42
N GLN A 86 20.59 1.30 8.35
CA GLN A 86 21.44 0.81 7.26
C GLN A 86 20.66 0.25 6.05
N ASP A 87 19.35 0.47 6.00
CA ASP A 87 18.48 0.01 4.93
C ASP A 87 18.34 -1.52 4.80
N GLU A 88 18.70 -2.26 5.85
CA GLU A 88 18.67 -3.72 5.91
C GLU A 88 17.40 -4.25 6.60
N ILE A 89 16.24 -3.65 6.35
CA ILE A 89 14.98 -4.01 7.03
C ILE A 89 14.57 -5.47 6.82
N HIS A 90 14.99 -6.09 5.72
CA HIS A 90 14.80 -7.51 5.46
C HIS A 90 15.45 -8.44 6.51
N ARG A 91 16.42 -7.93 7.28
CA ARG A 91 17.05 -8.63 8.42
C ARG A 91 16.30 -8.46 9.73
N VAL A 92 15.44 -7.45 9.80
CA VAL A 92 14.58 -7.14 10.95
C VAL A 92 13.34 -8.01 10.95
N LEU A 93 12.87 -8.44 9.77
CA LEU A 93 11.69 -9.29 9.61
C LEU A 93 12.02 -10.75 9.95
N ASP A 94 11.14 -11.39 10.72
CA ASP A 94 11.28 -12.80 11.08
C ASP A 94 11.21 -13.69 9.83
N ARG A 95 12.29 -14.44 9.60
CA ARG A 95 12.42 -15.41 8.49
C ARG A 95 11.51 -16.62 8.65
N LYS A 96 10.96 -16.86 9.84
CA LYS A 96 10.05 -17.97 10.16
C LYS A 96 8.58 -17.60 9.99
N VAL A 97 8.24 -16.39 9.54
CA VAL A 97 6.91 -16.10 9.03
C VAL A 97 6.73 -16.95 7.78
N LEU A 98 6.21 -18.17 7.98
CA LEU A 98 5.81 -19.08 6.93
C LEU A 98 4.86 -18.35 5.98
N LEU A 99 4.91 -18.72 4.70
CA LEU A 99 4.01 -18.22 3.65
C LEU A 99 2.58 -18.20 4.21
N PRO A 100 1.98 -17.02 4.44
CA PRO A 100 0.70 -16.96 5.12
C PRO A 100 -0.37 -17.53 4.19
N ASN A 101 -1.39 -18.15 4.79
CA ASN A 101 -2.58 -18.55 4.05
C ASN A 101 -3.23 -17.29 3.43
N PRO A 102 -4.02 -17.35 2.34
CA PRO A 102 -4.55 -16.15 1.67
C PRO A 102 -5.26 -15.13 2.59
N ILE A 103 -5.89 -15.60 3.67
CA ILE A 103 -6.55 -14.80 4.70
C ILE A 103 -5.54 -14.14 5.67
N GLU A 104 -4.44 -14.82 5.97
CA GLU A 104 -3.36 -14.31 6.83
C GLU A 104 -2.48 -13.30 6.07
N ILE A 105 -2.37 -13.40 4.74
CA ILE A 105 -1.69 -12.41 3.89
C ILE A 105 -2.34 -11.03 4.06
N GLU A 106 -3.66 -10.98 4.19
CA GLU A 106 -4.41 -9.73 4.36
C GLU A 106 -4.22 -9.13 5.76
N ALA A 107 -4.15 -9.96 6.81
CA ALA A 107 -3.86 -9.54 8.17
C ALA A 107 -2.39 -9.10 8.36
N VAL A 108 -1.43 -9.82 7.78
CA VAL A 108 0.01 -9.48 7.80
C VAL A 108 0.30 -8.22 6.98
N ARG A 109 -0.38 -8.01 5.84
CA ARG A 109 -0.30 -6.76 5.06
C ARG A 109 -0.65 -5.54 5.90
N ASN A 110 -1.64 -5.63 6.78
CA ASN A 110 -2.10 -4.50 7.59
C ASN A 110 -1.13 -4.15 8.74
N GLY A 111 -0.43 -5.13 9.30
CA GLY A 111 0.61 -4.89 10.33
C GLY A 111 1.94 -4.40 9.75
N HIS A 112 2.32 -4.86 8.56
CA HIS A 112 3.53 -4.45 7.87
C HIS A 112 3.36 -3.11 7.13
N ALA A 113 2.14 -2.77 6.69
CA ALA A 113 1.86 -1.59 5.90
C ALA A 113 2.33 -0.28 6.56
N PRO A 114 2.11 -0.01 7.86
CA PRO A 114 2.59 1.23 8.48
C PRO A 114 4.13 1.34 8.48
N ILE A 115 4.84 0.22 8.68
CA ILE A 115 6.30 0.19 8.74
C ILE A 115 6.90 0.24 7.33
N PHE A 116 6.34 -0.49 6.37
CA PHE A 116 6.71 -0.34 4.97
C PHE A 116 6.38 1.05 4.45
N LEU A 117 5.24 1.63 4.83
CA LEU A 117 4.88 3.00 4.49
C LEU A 117 5.88 3.97 5.09
N TRP A 118 6.17 3.90 6.39
CA TRP A 118 7.18 4.73 7.04
C TRP A 118 8.57 4.57 6.40
N TYR A 119 9.03 3.34 6.19
CA TYR A 119 10.30 3.03 5.55
C TYR A 119 10.35 3.58 4.11
N THR A 120 9.28 3.40 3.34
CA THR A 120 9.17 3.93 1.97
C THR A 120 9.12 5.46 1.97
N LEU A 121 8.41 6.08 2.92
CA LEU A 121 8.36 7.53 3.15
C LEU A 121 9.76 8.10 3.42
N ASN A 122 10.53 7.46 4.30
CA ASN A 122 11.88 7.89 4.64
C ASN A 122 12.89 7.63 3.52
N ARG A 123 12.81 6.48 2.82
CA ARG A 123 13.74 6.15 1.73
C ARG A 123 13.54 7.00 0.48
N LYS A 124 12.31 7.08 0.00
CA LYS A 124 12.03 7.76 -1.26
C LYS A 124 12.07 9.27 -1.09
N GLY A 125 11.65 9.75 0.08
CA GLY A 125 11.42 11.16 0.34
C GLY A 125 10.44 11.78 -0.66
N TYR A 126 10.16 13.07 -0.50
CA TYR A 126 9.19 13.76 -1.35
C TYR A 126 9.51 13.63 -2.86
N LYS A 127 10.78 13.78 -3.24
CA LYS A 127 11.22 13.70 -4.65
C LYS A 127 11.02 12.30 -5.24
N GLY A 128 11.23 11.23 -4.47
CA GLY A 128 11.04 9.86 -4.94
C GLY A 128 9.57 9.55 -5.22
N PHE A 129 8.67 9.97 -4.32
CA PHE A 129 7.22 9.84 -4.57
C PHE A 129 6.77 10.68 -5.75
N GLN A 130 7.27 11.91 -5.88
CA GLN A 130 6.94 12.75 -7.04
C GLN A 130 7.33 12.03 -8.34
N LYS A 131 8.49 11.37 -8.40
CA LYS A 131 8.89 10.57 -9.58
C LYS A 131 7.95 9.39 -9.84
N GLU A 132 7.49 8.69 -8.79
CA GLU A 132 6.55 7.58 -8.92
C GLU A 132 5.17 8.01 -9.37
N VAL A 133 4.62 9.07 -8.77
CA VAL A 133 3.35 9.68 -9.20
C VAL A 133 3.45 10.08 -10.66
N GLN A 134 4.52 10.78 -11.05
CA GLN A 134 4.74 11.17 -12.44
C GLN A 134 4.87 9.96 -13.37
N LYS A 135 5.47 8.85 -12.91
CA LYS A 135 5.51 7.60 -13.69
C LYS A 135 4.11 7.00 -13.87
N CYS A 136 3.30 6.92 -12.82
CA CYS A 136 1.94 6.43 -12.90
C CYS A 136 1.09 7.25 -13.86
N LEU A 137 1.14 8.58 -13.74
CA LEU A 137 0.40 9.50 -14.61
C LEU A 137 0.83 9.33 -16.07
N ARG A 138 2.14 9.34 -16.37
CA ARG A 138 2.65 9.12 -17.73
C ARG A 138 2.18 7.78 -18.29
N ASN A 139 2.29 6.70 -17.51
CA ASN A 139 1.90 5.37 -17.96
C ASN A 139 0.36 5.25 -18.14
N ALA A 140 -0.44 5.94 -17.33
CA ALA A 140 -1.89 5.99 -17.50
C ALA A 140 -2.29 6.74 -18.77
N HIS A 141 -1.66 7.89 -19.04
CA HIS A 141 -1.85 8.61 -20.30
C HIS A 141 -1.42 7.77 -21.50
N TYR A 142 -0.29 7.06 -21.39
CA TYR A 142 0.17 6.12 -22.41
C TYR A 142 -0.87 5.01 -22.69
N LEU A 143 -1.39 4.37 -21.63
CA LEU A 143 -2.42 3.34 -21.76
C LEU A 143 -3.69 3.89 -22.42
N LYS A 144 -4.18 5.06 -21.99
CA LYS A 144 -5.34 5.71 -22.63
C LYS A 144 -5.08 5.97 -24.12
N GLY A 145 -3.90 6.50 -24.47
CA GLY A 145 -3.52 6.78 -25.86
C GLY A 145 -3.57 5.51 -26.72
N ARG A 146 -2.93 4.44 -26.25
CA ARG A 146 -2.91 3.14 -26.94
C ARG A 146 -4.28 2.51 -27.12
N LEU A 147 -5.17 2.62 -26.12
CA LEU A 147 -6.55 2.17 -26.23
C LEU A 147 -7.33 2.98 -27.29
N ARG A 148 -7.17 4.31 -27.28
CA ARG A 148 -7.83 5.18 -28.26
C ARG A 148 -7.34 4.97 -29.69
N GLU A 149 -6.04 4.78 -29.89
CA GLU A 149 -5.45 4.44 -31.19
C GLU A 149 -6.01 3.13 -31.76
N ALA A 150 -6.36 2.18 -30.89
CA ALA A 150 -7.03 0.93 -31.24
C ALA A 150 -8.56 1.07 -31.44
N GLY A 151 -9.11 2.28 -31.33
CA GLY A 151 -10.55 2.54 -31.44
C GLY A 151 -11.37 2.03 -30.25
N ILE A 152 -10.74 1.84 -29.09
CA ILE A 152 -11.40 1.44 -27.85
C ILE A 152 -11.76 2.70 -27.05
N SER A 153 -13.03 2.80 -26.67
CA SER A 153 -13.53 3.89 -25.82
C SER A 153 -12.81 3.89 -24.48
N ALA A 154 -12.16 5.01 -24.14
CA ALA A 154 -11.34 5.11 -22.93
C ALA A 154 -11.25 6.54 -22.37
N MET A 155 -11.37 6.67 -21.06
CA MET A 155 -11.29 7.91 -20.30
C MET A 155 -10.18 7.83 -19.24
N LEU A 156 -9.62 9.01 -18.96
CA LEU A 156 -8.66 9.24 -17.89
C LEU A 156 -8.83 10.68 -17.43
N ASN A 157 -8.98 10.88 -16.12
CA ASN A 157 -8.92 12.20 -15.51
C ASN A 157 -7.45 12.65 -15.42
N GLU A 158 -7.20 13.94 -15.63
CA GLU A 158 -5.84 14.52 -15.79
C GLU A 158 -4.85 14.14 -14.69
N LEU A 159 -5.31 14.07 -13.44
CA LEU A 159 -4.47 13.77 -12.27
C LEU A 159 -4.70 12.37 -11.70
N SER A 160 -5.32 11.48 -12.49
CA SER A 160 -5.62 10.10 -12.09
C SER A 160 -4.65 9.11 -12.72
N SER A 161 -4.39 8.01 -12.03
CA SER A 161 -3.73 6.82 -12.60
C SER A 161 -4.71 5.71 -12.99
N THR A 162 -6.01 5.94 -12.80
CA THR A 162 -7.07 4.98 -13.15
C THR A 162 -7.59 5.28 -14.54
N VAL A 163 -7.40 4.33 -15.45
CA VAL A 163 -7.96 4.37 -16.81
C VAL A 163 -9.26 3.58 -16.83
N VAL A 164 -10.31 4.19 -17.35
CA VAL A 164 -11.63 3.59 -17.53
C VAL A 164 -11.83 3.31 -19.01
N PHE A 165 -12.26 2.10 -19.37
CA PHE A 165 -12.42 1.71 -20.77
C PHE A 165 -13.52 0.66 -20.94
N GLU A 166 -13.80 0.30 -22.19
CA GLU A 166 -14.76 -0.76 -22.56
C GLU A 166 -14.49 -2.06 -21.78
N ARG A 167 -15.52 -2.59 -21.12
CA ARG A 167 -15.44 -3.86 -20.43
C ARG A 167 -15.16 -5.00 -21.43
N PRO A 168 -14.10 -5.81 -21.22
CA PRO A 168 -13.89 -7.04 -21.97
C PRO A 168 -15.05 -8.03 -21.84
N SER A 169 -15.47 -8.66 -22.95
CA SER A 169 -16.57 -9.63 -22.96
C SER A 169 -16.20 -10.99 -22.36
N GLU A 170 -14.91 -11.36 -22.41
CA GLU A 170 -14.42 -12.62 -21.83
C GLU A 170 -14.06 -12.47 -20.34
N GLU A 171 -14.79 -13.20 -19.48
CA GLU A 171 -14.53 -13.25 -18.05
C GLU A 171 -13.15 -13.84 -17.69
N GLU A 172 -12.59 -14.70 -18.54
CA GLU A 172 -11.22 -15.22 -18.35
C GLU A 172 -10.17 -14.10 -18.46
N PHE A 173 -10.34 -13.18 -19.42
CA PHE A 173 -9.47 -12.03 -19.58
C PHE A 173 -9.57 -11.07 -18.38
N VAL A 174 -10.81 -10.81 -17.92
CA VAL A 174 -11.08 -10.00 -16.72
C VAL A 174 -10.39 -10.58 -15.49
N ARG A 175 -10.46 -11.90 -15.28
CA ARG A 175 -9.81 -12.58 -14.16
C ARG A 175 -8.29 -12.58 -14.26
N ARG A 176 -7.75 -12.84 -15.45
CA ARG A 176 -6.30 -12.86 -15.71
C ARG A 176 -5.65 -11.52 -15.40
N TRP A 177 -6.30 -10.43 -15.81
CA TRP A 177 -5.80 -9.07 -15.61
C TRP A 177 -6.36 -8.37 -14.36
N GLN A 178 -7.16 -9.08 -13.55
CA GLN A 178 -7.76 -8.60 -12.30
C GLN A 178 -8.50 -7.26 -12.47
N LEU A 179 -9.28 -7.15 -13.54
CA LEU A 179 -9.99 -5.91 -13.87
C LEU A 179 -11.17 -5.68 -12.93
N ALA A 180 -11.38 -4.43 -12.52
CA ALA A 180 -12.55 -4.02 -11.79
C ALA A 180 -13.63 -3.57 -12.78
N CYS A 181 -14.71 -4.34 -12.91
CA CYS A 181 -15.75 -4.11 -13.92
C CYS A 181 -17.07 -3.67 -13.27
N GLU A 182 -17.72 -2.68 -13.87
CA GLU A 182 -19.04 -2.19 -13.48
C GLU A 182 -19.83 -1.87 -14.75
N GLY A 183 -21.01 -2.49 -14.91
CA GLY A 183 -21.78 -2.36 -16.16
C GLY A 183 -20.95 -2.70 -17.40
N ASN A 184 -20.85 -1.73 -18.32
CA ASN A 184 -20.12 -1.83 -19.59
C ASN A 184 -18.68 -1.29 -19.53
N ILE A 185 -18.19 -0.88 -18.35
CA ILE A 185 -16.85 -0.33 -18.17
C ILE A 185 -15.96 -1.22 -17.30
N ALA A 186 -14.66 -1.13 -17.54
CA ALA A 186 -13.60 -1.70 -16.74
C ALA A 186 -12.63 -0.60 -16.29
N HIS A 187 -12.09 -0.77 -15.08
CA HIS A 187 -11.13 0.13 -14.47
C HIS A 187 -9.79 -0.58 -14.31
N VAL A 188 -8.71 0.09 -14.73
CA VAL A 188 -7.32 -0.34 -14.48
C VAL A 188 -6.59 0.77 -13.74
N VAL A 189 -6.01 0.42 -12.60
CA VAL A 189 -5.15 1.31 -11.83
C VAL A 189 -3.70 1.10 -12.25
N VAL A 190 -3.09 2.12 -12.86
CA VAL A 190 -1.69 2.07 -13.28
C VAL A 190 -0.78 2.36 -12.09
N MET A 191 -0.16 1.31 -11.56
CA MET A 191 0.72 1.37 -10.40
C MET A 191 2.18 1.63 -10.79
N PRO A 192 3.04 2.13 -9.87
CA PRO A 192 4.43 2.48 -10.19
C PRO A 192 5.29 1.31 -10.71
N SER A 193 4.93 0.08 -10.33
CA SER A 193 5.59 -1.15 -10.75
C SER A 193 5.23 -1.60 -12.17
N VAL A 194 4.19 -1.03 -12.77
CA VAL A 194 3.75 -1.39 -14.13
C VAL A 194 4.69 -0.77 -15.17
N SER A 195 5.30 -1.60 -16.00
CA SER A 195 6.14 -1.18 -17.13
C SER A 195 5.32 -0.94 -18.39
N ILE A 196 5.87 -0.17 -19.34
CA ILE A 196 5.27 0.03 -20.66
C ILE A 196 5.09 -1.31 -21.38
N GLU A 197 6.08 -2.20 -21.31
CA GLU A 197 6.00 -3.55 -21.88
C GLU A 197 4.79 -4.35 -21.36
N LYS A 198 4.47 -4.23 -20.06
CA LYS A 198 3.32 -4.90 -19.48
C LYS A 198 2.00 -4.28 -19.97
N LEU A 199 1.96 -2.96 -20.14
CA LEU A 199 0.82 -2.27 -20.74
C LEU A 199 0.64 -2.68 -22.21
N ASP A 200 1.73 -2.81 -22.96
CA ASP A 200 1.70 -3.25 -24.34
C ASP A 200 1.18 -4.67 -24.47
N GLY A 201 1.67 -5.58 -23.61
CA GLY A 201 1.15 -6.95 -23.55
C GLY A 201 -0.36 -6.99 -23.26
N PHE A 202 -0.81 -6.18 -22.29
CA PHE A 202 -2.24 -6.05 -21.97
C PHE A 202 -3.06 -5.54 -23.17
N VAL A 203 -2.64 -4.43 -23.78
CA VAL A 203 -3.38 -3.80 -24.89
C VAL A 203 -3.39 -4.70 -26.12
N ASN A 204 -2.27 -5.32 -26.46
CA ASN A 204 -2.19 -6.19 -27.63
C ASN A 204 -3.07 -7.42 -27.47
N GLU A 205 -3.07 -8.05 -26.29
CA GLU A 205 -3.96 -9.18 -25.99
C GLU A 205 -5.43 -8.76 -26.03
N LEU A 206 -5.76 -7.56 -25.50
CA LEU A 206 -7.11 -7.01 -25.56
C LEU A 206 -7.56 -6.79 -27.00
N ILE A 207 -6.71 -6.23 -27.87
CA ILE A 207 -7.02 -5.99 -29.29
C ILE A 207 -7.27 -7.32 -30.02
N GLU A 208 -6.39 -8.30 -29.81
CA GLU A 208 -6.50 -9.62 -30.42
C GLU A 208 -7.83 -10.27 -30.05
N LYS A 209 -8.16 -10.31 -28.75
CA LYS A 209 -9.42 -10.86 -28.25
C LYS A 209 -10.62 -10.05 -28.71
N ARG A 210 -10.56 -8.73 -28.69
CA ARG A 210 -11.63 -7.86 -29.17
C ARG A 210 -11.98 -8.07 -30.63
N SER A 211 -10.98 -8.41 -31.46
CA SER A 211 -11.21 -8.76 -32.87
C SER A 211 -12.01 -10.06 -33.05
N THR A 212 -11.97 -10.97 -32.07
CA THR A 212 -12.75 -12.21 -32.10
C THR A 212 -14.20 -11.95 -31.65
N TRP A 213 -14.40 -11.07 -30.68
CA TRP A 213 -15.74 -10.75 -30.13
C TRP A 213 -16.65 -10.05 -31.14
N TYR A 214 -16.08 -9.20 -31.99
CA TYR A 214 -16.84 -8.38 -32.95
C TYR A 214 -16.63 -8.80 -34.41
N ARG A 215 -16.04 -9.98 -34.65
CA ARG A 215 -15.64 -10.46 -35.98
C ARG A 215 -16.78 -10.50 -36.99
N ASP A 216 -17.95 -10.98 -36.54
CA ASP A 216 -19.07 -11.29 -37.42
C ASP A 216 -20.05 -10.10 -37.58
N GLY A 217 -19.78 -8.97 -36.93
CA GLY A 217 -20.63 -7.75 -36.98
C GLY A 217 -22.03 -7.90 -36.37
N THR A 218 -22.36 -9.09 -35.85
CA THR A 218 -23.64 -9.40 -35.18
C THR A 218 -23.80 -8.68 -33.86
N VAL A 219 -22.68 -8.38 -33.19
CA VAL A 219 -22.61 -7.62 -31.94
C VAL A 219 -21.71 -6.41 -32.17
N GLN A 220 -22.21 -5.22 -31.85
CA GLN A 220 -21.40 -4.00 -31.89
C GLN A 220 -20.85 -3.66 -30.51
N PRO A 221 -19.69 -2.99 -30.43
CA PRO A 221 -19.17 -2.47 -29.19
C PRO A 221 -20.19 -1.53 -28.52
N PRO A 222 -20.39 -1.63 -27.19
CA PRO A 222 -21.35 -0.78 -26.50
C PRO A 222 -20.95 0.70 -26.60
N CYS A 223 -21.95 1.58 -26.68
CA CYS A 223 -21.72 3.00 -26.53
C CYS A 223 -21.49 3.32 -25.06
N LEU A 224 -20.34 3.93 -24.75
CA LEU A 224 -19.95 4.31 -23.38
C LEU A 224 -20.08 5.82 -23.12
N ALA A 225 -20.72 6.59 -24.02
CA ALA A 225 -20.80 8.04 -23.89
C ALA A 225 -21.46 8.50 -22.58
N VAL A 226 -22.40 7.72 -22.05
CA VAL A 226 -23.05 7.99 -20.75
C VAL A 226 -22.09 7.71 -19.59
N ASP A 227 -21.24 6.71 -19.71
CA ASP A 227 -20.35 6.26 -18.63
C ASP A 227 -19.05 7.09 -18.57
N ILE A 228 -18.49 7.46 -19.73
CA ILE A 228 -17.16 8.08 -19.82
C ILE A 228 -17.14 9.43 -20.56
N GLY A 229 -18.30 9.97 -20.94
CA GLY A 229 -18.42 11.19 -21.74
C GLY A 229 -18.34 10.92 -23.25
N ALA A 230 -19.10 11.69 -24.03
CA ALA A 230 -19.17 11.53 -25.48
C ALA A 230 -17.82 11.74 -26.17
N GLU A 231 -17.00 12.66 -25.65
CA GLU A 231 -15.66 12.99 -26.15
C GLU A 231 -14.62 11.87 -25.96
N ASN A 232 -14.89 10.91 -25.06
CA ASN A 232 -14.04 9.75 -24.81
C ASN A 232 -14.60 8.46 -25.45
N CYS A 233 -15.80 8.52 -26.05
CA CYS A 233 -16.43 7.39 -26.69
C CYS A 233 -15.98 7.24 -28.16
N CYS A 234 -15.58 6.03 -28.55
CA CYS A 234 -15.14 5.72 -29.92
C CYS A 234 -16.21 4.97 -30.74
N CYS A 235 -17.47 5.00 -30.33
CA CYS A 235 -18.55 4.37 -31.10
C CYS A 235 -18.88 5.18 -32.36
N ALA A 236 -19.59 4.56 -33.32
CA ALA A 236 -19.92 5.19 -34.59
C ALA A 236 -20.79 6.47 -34.46
N LEU A 237 -21.48 6.67 -33.33
CA LEU A 237 -22.36 7.81 -33.09
C LEU A 237 -21.62 9.06 -32.58
N HIS A 238 -20.43 8.89 -31.99
CA HIS A 238 -19.66 9.95 -31.34
C HIS A 238 -18.23 10.07 -31.89
N LYS A 239 -17.98 9.45 -33.06
CA LYS A 239 -16.72 9.52 -33.79
C LYS A 239 -16.58 10.81 -34.60
#